data_AF-A0A3D9LB92-F1
#
_entry.id   AF-A0A3D9LB92-F1
#
_cell.length_a   1.000
_cell.length_b   1.000
_cell.length_c   1.000
_cell.angle_alpha   90.00
_cell.angle_beta   90.00
_cell.angle_gamma   90.00
#
_symmetry.space_group_name_H-M   'P 1'
#
loop_
_entity.id
_entity.type
_entity.pdbx_description
1 polymer ?
#
loop_
_entity_poly.entity_id
_entity_poly.type
_entity_poly.pdbx_seq_one_letter_code
_entity_poly.pdbx_strand_id
1 'polypeptide(L)' 'MTESSQPSQPTEWIPATTGDPAADQILAGLAGADELSPDEEIAAYREALDALAQLLEEQPRLPGLS' A
#
# COMPACT_ATOMS: atom_id res chain seq x y z
N MET A 1 22.56 31.57 -15.63
CA MET A 1 22.26 30.28 -14.97
C MET A 1 20.74 30.21 -14.85
N THR A 2 20.07 29.51 -15.77
CA THR A 2 18.63 29.28 -15.70
C THR A 2 18.43 27.89 -15.13
N GLU A 3 18.10 27.81 -13.85
CA GLU A 3 17.64 26.59 -13.21
C GLU A 3 16.21 26.36 -13.68
N SER A 4 16.05 25.45 -14.66
CA SER A 4 14.73 24.98 -15.07
C SER A 4 14.20 24.11 -13.94
N SER A 5 13.30 24.65 -13.12
CA SER A 5 12.52 23.87 -12.17
C SER A 5 11.68 22.87 -12.96
N GLN A 6 12.18 21.64 -13.10
CA GLN A 6 11.39 20.53 -13.63
C GLN A 6 10.26 20.29 -12.63
N PRO A 7 8.98 20.40 -13.03
CA PRO A 7 7.89 20.04 -12.13
C PRO A 7 8.10 18.57 -11.74
N SER A 8 8.21 18.30 -10.44
CA SER A 8 8.19 16.94 -9.90
C SER A 8 6.88 16.32 -10.38
N GLN A 9 6.96 15.45 -11.39
CA GLN A 9 5.80 14.69 -11.82
C GLN A 9 5.25 13.95 -10.61
N PRO A 10 3.92 13.82 -10.46
CA PRO A 10 3.36 12.95 -9.44
C PRO A 10 4.00 11.58 -9.66
N THR A 11 4.67 11.07 -8.62
CA THR A 11 5.20 9.71 -8.67
C THR A 11 3.98 8.82 -8.67
N GLU A 12 3.56 8.36 -9.85
CA GLU A 12 2.56 7.30 -9.97
C GLU A 12 3.02 6.14 -9.08
N TRP A 13 2.25 5.87 -8.03
CA TRP A 13 2.58 4.78 -7.12
C TRP A 13 2.21 3.46 -7.79
N ILE A 14 3.22 2.73 -8.26
CA ILE A 14 3.06 1.41 -8.84
C ILE A 14 3.26 0.39 -7.71
N PRO A 15 2.23 -0.37 -7.29
CA PRO A 15 2.40 -1.37 -6.25
C PRO A 15 3.36 -2.47 -6.73
N ALA A 16 4.43 -2.70 -5.97
CA ALA A 16 5.34 -3.80 -6.22
C ALA A 16 4.70 -5.14 -5.81
N THR A 17 4.95 -6.21 -6.56
CA THR A 17 4.49 -7.56 -6.19
C THR A 17 5.30 -8.06 -5.00
N THR A 18 4.63 -8.47 -3.93
CA THR A 18 5.24 -9.00 -2.71
C THR A 18 5.56 -10.49 -2.82
N GLY A 19 4.92 -11.19 -3.78
CA GLY A 19 4.99 -12.65 -3.91
C GLY A 19 4.08 -13.39 -2.94
N ASP A 20 3.36 -12.68 -2.07
CA ASP A 20 2.28 -13.20 -1.24
C ASP A 20 0.93 -12.82 -1.87
N PRO A 21 0.09 -13.81 -2.26
CA PRO A 21 -1.17 -13.54 -2.95
C PRO A 21 -2.19 -12.72 -2.14
N ALA A 22 -2.10 -12.71 -0.81
CA ALA A 22 -3.01 -11.94 0.04
C ALA A 22 -2.53 -10.48 0.13
N ALA A 23 -1.24 -10.25 0.36
CA ALA A 23 -0.65 -8.92 0.35
C ALA A 23 -0.76 -8.25 -1.04
N ASP A 24 -0.61 -9.00 -2.12
CA ASP A 24 -0.76 -8.48 -3.48
C ASP A 24 -2.20 -8.01 -3.77
N GLN A 25 -3.21 -8.68 -3.21
CA GLN A 25 -4.61 -8.24 -3.31
C GLN A 25 -4.88 -6.96 -2.54
N ILE A 26 -4.29 -6.82 -1.34
CA ILE A 26 -4.40 -5.59 -0.53
C ILE A 26 -3.77 -4.41 -1.28
N LEU A 27 -2.59 -4.61 -1.88
CA LEU A 27 -1.90 -3.58 -2.65
C LEU A 27 -2.63 -3.19 -3.95
N ALA A 28 -3.26 -4.16 -4.62
CA ALA A 28 -4.07 -3.88 -5.80
C ALA A 28 -5.31 -3.04 -5.46
N GLY A 29 -5.97 -3.30 -4.32
CA GLY A 29 -7.09 -2.48 -3.85
C GLY A 29 -6.67 -1.04 -3.52
N LEU A 30 -5.51 -0.88 -2.88
CA LEU A 30 -4.93 0.43 -2.58
C LEU A 30 -4.56 1.23 -3.84
N ALA A 31 -3.99 0.59 -4.85
CA ALA A 31 -3.62 1.28 -6.09
C ALA A 31 -4.84 1.78 -6.89
N GLY A 32 -6.00 1.13 -6.73
CA GLY A 32 -7.27 1.60 -7.27
C GLY A 32 -7.90 2.76 -6.50
N ALA A 33 -7.35 3.14 -5.34
CA ALA A 33 -7.91 4.17 -4.47
C ALA A 33 -7.55 5.61 -4.90
N ASP A 34 -6.59 5.79 -5.82
CA ASP A 34 -6.11 7.12 -6.27
C ASP A 34 -7.17 7.92 -7.06
N GLU A 35 -8.22 7.25 -7.56
CA GLU A 35 -9.37 7.87 -8.22
C GLU A 35 -10.55 8.17 -7.28
N LEU A 36 -10.44 7.81 -6.00
CA LEU A 36 -11.52 7.95 -5.03
C LEU A 36 -11.60 9.36 -4.44
N SER A 37 -12.77 9.75 -3.93
CA SER A 37 -12.87 10.95 -3.12
C SER A 37 -12.06 10.79 -1.81
N PRO A 38 -11.60 11.88 -1.17
CA PRO A 38 -10.74 11.78 0.01
C PRO A 38 -11.30 10.92 1.15
N ASP A 39 -12.63 10.92 1.34
CA ASP A 39 -13.28 10.10 2.37
C ASP A 39 -13.25 8.60 2.00
N GLU A 40 -13.39 8.27 0.72
CA GLU A 40 -13.32 6.92 0.19
C GLU A 40 -11.88 6.40 0.17
N GLU A 41 -10.91 7.25 -0.14
CA GLU A 41 -9.48 6.95 -0.08
C GLU A 41 -9.06 6.59 1.36
N ILE A 42 -9.48 7.40 2.35
CA ILE A 42 -9.24 7.11 3.78
C ILE A 42 -9.89 5.78 4.20
N ALA A 43 -11.10 5.48 3.72
CA ALA A 43 -11.77 4.22 4.01
C ALA A 43 -10.97 3.02 3.45
N ALA A 44 -10.50 3.12 2.19
CA ALA A 44 -9.70 2.09 1.55
C ALA A 44 -8.36 1.85 2.28
N TYR A 45 -7.67 2.91 2.71
CA TYR A 45 -6.44 2.77 3.50
C TYR A 45 -6.70 2.09 4.85
N ARG A 46 -7.80 2.42 5.53
CA ARG A 46 -8.13 1.78 6.82
C ARG A 46 -8.42 0.30 6.65
N GLU A 47 -9.18 -0.07 5.62
CA GLU A 47 -9.47 -1.47 5.31
C GLU A 47 -8.19 -2.26 4.99
N ALA A 48 -7.30 -1.68 4.19
CA ALA A 48 -6.03 -2.31 3.87
C ALA A 48 -5.12 -2.50 5.10
N LEU A 49 -5.10 -1.53 6.03
CA LEU A 49 -4.35 -1.62 7.27
C LEU A 49 -4.91 -2.71 8.21
N ASP A 50 -6.23 -2.82 8.32
CA ASP A 50 -6.87 -3.88 9.11
C ASP A 50 -6.58 -5.26 8.50
N ALA A 51 -6.64 -5.41 7.18
CA ALA A 51 -6.30 -6.65 6.48
C ALA A 51 -4.83 -7.04 6.68
N LEU A 52 -3.91 -6.07 6.64
CA LEU A 52 -2.50 -6.30 6.93
C LEU A 52 -2.28 -6.72 8.39
N ALA A 53 -2.96 -6.09 9.34
CA ALA A 53 -2.87 -6.45 10.75
C ALA A 53 -3.31 -7.90 10.99
N GLN A 54 -4.43 -8.31 10.38
CA GLN A 54 -4.95 -9.67 10.43
C GLN A 54 -3.91 -10.68 9.88
N LEU A 55 -3.31 -10.36 8.73
CA LEU A 55 -2.30 -11.21 8.10
C LEU A 55 -1.05 -11.38 8.98
N LEU A 56 -0.64 -10.31 9.67
CA LEU A 56 0.49 -10.35 10.62
C LEU A 56 0.17 -11.16 11.89
N GLU A 57 -1.07 -11.13 12.37
CA GLU A 57 -1.50 -11.98 13.49
C GLU A 57 -1.50 -13.47 13.13
N GLU A 58 -1.82 -13.80 11.89
CA GLU A 58 -1.86 -15.18 11.37
C GLU A 58 -0.47 -15.73 11.02
N GLN A 59 0.56 -14.86 10.93
CA GLN A 59 1.92 -15.33 10.66
C GLN A 59 2.47 -16.10 11.87
N PRO A 60 2.98 -17.34 11.65
CA PRO A 60 3.63 -18.07 12.71
C PRO A 60 4.85 -17.28 13.19
N ARG A 61 4.91 -16.97 14.50
CA ARG A 61 6.11 -16.38 15.10
C ARG A 61 7.30 -17.24 14.71
N LEU A 62 8.31 -16.62 14.10
CA LEU A 62 9.57 -17.29 13.77
C LEU A 62 10.08 -18.06 15.00
N PRO A 63 10.28 -19.39 14.90
CA PRO A 63 10.84 -20.15 16.00
C PRO A 63 12.27 -19.64 16.24
N GLY A 64 12.51 -19.03 17.41
CA GLY A 64 13.86 -18.57 17.80
C GLY A 64 13.96 -17.19 18.44
N LEU A 65 12.88 -16.43 18.56
CA LEU A 65 12.84 -15.20 19.36
C LEU A 65 12.16 -15.49 20.70
N SER A 66 12.91 -16.01 21.67
CA SER A 66 12.54 -16.15 23.08
C SER A 66 13.71 -15.74 23.95
#